data_AF-A0A924VCK4-F1
#
_entry.id   AF-A0A924VCK4-F1
#
_cell.length_a   1.000
_cell.length_b   1.000
_cell.length_c   1.000
_cell.angle_alpha   90.00
_cell.angle_beta   90.00
_cell.angle_gamma   90.00
#
_symmetry.space_group_name_H-M   'P 1'
#
loop_
_entity.id
_entity.type
_entity.pdbx_description
1 polymer ?
#
loop_
_entity_poly.entity_id
_entity_poly.type
_entity_poly.pdbx_seq_one_letter_code
_entity_poly.pdbx_strand_id
1 'polypeptide(L)'
;MLDFVKIGFLSKEYAEYLQTNDFLSLIRESKRKYTTAKTYVYKGLNFDIYNSGRVFISGSLHKYWNNGQHNHNDFSYTDVLLTIEDLISKFTPFILTGDINNLETGVNVKPPFSTSEYLKKVIALIGSERHPITKNDLKGFKKGYHFQKTHWGLKVYDKGKQYNRLEEIVRHEFKTYKMQVIKDAGITKVIDLCDLSKIKLLSKFLFESYEEVLIAETVSTDKLSRNDERIYIECINPDYWDNWNRDKRCKRKAQFNRIIYNHGSTDIKDIVTDLMKDKVSTLLSETAKSINVFTNIQNHYLTILNNLSINDFTINIIGKNVDPQQNKRSCQTCGNDISHQDKKSKFCSAKHVGYQRAHQCRNNNSNPRNNFNRKIETINSRGVLFPIEPFIKTILR
;
A
#
# COMPACT_ATOMS: atom_id res chain seq x y z
N MET A 1 13.59 7.25 4.77
CA MET A 1 12.18 7.47 5.14
C MET A 1 11.32 6.32 4.66
N LEU A 2 10.84 6.23 3.42
CA LEU A 2 10.23 4.98 2.95
C LEU A 2 11.33 3.94 2.64
N ASP A 3 11.17 2.70 3.08
CA ASP A 3 12.12 1.63 2.77
C ASP A 3 11.41 0.53 2.00
N PHE A 4 10.72 -0.38 2.68
CA PHE A 4 10.03 -1.49 2.04
C PHE A 4 8.58 -1.14 1.66
N VAL A 5 8.15 -1.63 0.50
CA VAL A 5 6.75 -1.60 0.07
C VAL A 5 6.34 -2.97 -0.45
N LYS A 6 5.05 -3.30 -0.30
CA LYS A 6 4.39 -4.37 -1.05
C LYS A 6 3.15 -3.81 -1.71
N ILE A 7 3.08 -3.90 -3.03
CA ILE A 7 2.01 -3.37 -3.88
C ILE A 7 1.30 -4.54 -4.52
N GLY A 8 -0.04 -4.57 -4.48
CA GLY A 8 -0.87 -5.59 -5.08
C GLY A 8 -1.65 -5.08 -6.28
N PHE A 9 -1.81 -5.94 -7.28
CA PHE A 9 -2.67 -5.73 -8.44
C PHE A 9 -3.46 -6.99 -8.74
N LEU A 10 -4.62 -6.80 -9.39
CA LEU A 10 -5.41 -7.86 -10.00
C LEU A 10 -5.79 -7.43 -11.42
N SER A 11 -4.93 -7.76 -12.39
CA SER A 11 -5.17 -7.53 -13.83
C SER A 11 -4.35 -8.54 -14.62
N LYS A 12 -5.01 -9.26 -15.53
CA LYS A 12 -4.33 -10.20 -16.42
C LYS A 12 -3.48 -9.46 -17.45
N GLU A 13 -3.98 -8.35 -17.98
CA GLU A 13 -3.25 -7.53 -18.96
C GLU A 13 -1.95 -7.01 -18.36
N TYR A 14 -1.99 -6.51 -17.11
CA TYR A 14 -0.79 -6.02 -16.43
C TYR A 14 0.19 -7.14 -16.10
N ALA A 15 -0.32 -8.31 -15.70
CA ALA A 15 0.50 -9.50 -15.46
C ALA A 15 1.21 -10.01 -16.72
N GLU A 16 0.55 -9.94 -17.88
CA GLU A 16 1.12 -10.30 -19.18
C GLU A 16 2.16 -9.25 -19.63
N TYR A 17 1.83 -7.96 -19.52
CA TYR A 17 2.74 -6.85 -19.82
C TYR A 17 4.06 -6.95 -19.06
N LEU A 18 4.01 -7.23 -17.74
CA LEU A 18 5.21 -7.34 -16.93
C LEU A 18 6.07 -8.55 -17.34
N GLN A 19 5.47 -9.67 -17.74
CA GLN A 19 6.22 -10.85 -18.18
C GLN A 19 7.00 -10.61 -19.49
N THR A 20 6.56 -9.65 -20.30
CA THR A 20 7.21 -9.23 -21.55
C THR A 20 8.07 -7.98 -21.39
N ASN A 21 8.26 -7.47 -20.17
CA ASN A 21 8.99 -6.24 -19.93
C ASN A 21 10.51 -6.49 -19.86
N ASP A 22 11.27 -5.81 -20.71
CA ASP A 22 12.72 -6.04 -20.88
C ASP A 22 13.57 -5.72 -19.63
N PHE A 23 13.06 -4.93 -18.69
CA PHE A 23 13.77 -4.66 -17.43
C PHE A 23 13.74 -5.84 -16.46
N LEU A 24 12.76 -6.75 -16.59
CA LEU A 24 12.52 -7.79 -15.60
C LEU A 24 13.29 -9.08 -15.92
N SER A 25 14.08 -9.54 -14.96
CA SER A 25 14.78 -10.82 -15.05
C SER A 25 14.06 -11.91 -14.27
N LEU A 26 13.65 -13.00 -14.93
CA LEU A 26 13.03 -14.15 -14.27
C LEU A 26 14.08 -14.88 -13.41
N ILE A 27 13.79 -15.07 -12.12
CA ILE A 27 14.70 -15.78 -11.20
C ILE A 27 14.12 -17.05 -10.62
N ARG A 28 12.79 -17.20 -10.65
CA ARG A 28 12.11 -18.35 -10.05
C ARG A 28 10.77 -18.57 -10.73
N GLU A 29 10.49 -19.83 -11.02
CA GLU A 29 9.16 -20.29 -11.38
C GLU A 29 8.72 -21.38 -10.42
N SER A 30 7.46 -21.33 -10.00
CA SER A 30 6.88 -22.33 -9.12
C SER A 30 5.50 -22.73 -9.61
N LYS A 31 5.19 -24.03 -9.51
CA LYS A 31 3.90 -24.60 -9.90
C LYS A 31 3.36 -25.43 -8.74
N ARG A 32 2.14 -25.11 -8.29
CA ARG A 32 1.40 -25.84 -7.26
C ARG A 32 0.00 -26.14 -7.76
N LYS A 33 -0.28 -27.39 -8.11
CA LYS A 33 -1.55 -27.87 -8.71
C LYS A 33 -2.03 -26.98 -9.88
N TYR A 34 -2.81 -25.94 -9.57
CA TYR A 34 -3.45 -25.02 -10.53
C TYR A 34 -2.86 -23.59 -10.51
N THR A 35 -1.95 -23.30 -9.58
CA THR A 35 -1.32 -21.98 -9.44
C THR A 35 0.12 -22.04 -9.93
N THR A 36 0.43 -21.23 -10.93
CA THR A 36 1.82 -20.92 -11.30
C THR A 36 2.15 -19.52 -10.84
N ALA A 37 3.35 -19.36 -10.28
CA ALA A 37 3.89 -18.08 -9.88
C ALA A 37 5.31 -17.94 -10.42
N LYS A 38 5.54 -16.86 -11.16
CA LYS A 38 6.86 -16.46 -11.65
C LYS A 38 7.33 -15.25 -10.85
N THR A 39 8.53 -15.33 -10.29
CA THR A 39 9.17 -14.21 -9.61
C THR A 39 10.23 -13.63 -10.52
N TYR A 40 10.04 -12.36 -10.88
CA TYR A 40 11.05 -11.56 -11.57
C TYR A 40 11.70 -10.58 -10.59
N VAL A 41 12.88 -10.08 -10.93
CA VAL A 41 13.58 -9.07 -10.15
C VAL A 41 14.04 -7.91 -11.00
N TYR A 42 14.09 -6.74 -10.38
CA TYR A 42 14.72 -5.57 -10.94
C TYR A 42 15.12 -4.58 -9.83
N LYS A 43 16.41 -4.22 -9.76
CA LYS A 43 16.98 -3.25 -8.81
C LYS A 43 16.48 -3.39 -7.36
N GLY A 44 16.42 -4.62 -6.82
CA GLY A 44 15.99 -4.85 -5.44
C GLY A 44 14.47 -4.84 -5.20
N LEU A 45 13.68 -4.80 -6.27
CA LEU A 45 12.25 -5.14 -6.27
C LEU A 45 12.03 -6.53 -6.85
N ASN A 46 11.09 -7.25 -6.26
CA ASN A 46 10.59 -8.55 -6.71
C ASN A 46 9.18 -8.36 -7.28
N PHE A 47 8.92 -9.01 -8.41
CA PHE A 47 7.64 -9.02 -9.09
C PHE A 47 7.13 -10.45 -9.11
N ASP A 48 6.24 -10.79 -8.19
CA ASP A 48 5.58 -12.09 -8.12
C ASP A 48 4.30 -12.05 -8.97
N ILE A 49 4.34 -12.73 -10.12
CA ILE A 49 3.26 -12.75 -11.10
C ILE A 49 2.60 -14.13 -11.10
N TYR A 50 1.29 -14.16 -10.84
CA TYR A 50 0.49 -15.37 -10.78
C TYR A 50 -0.36 -15.52 -12.04
N ASN A 51 -0.57 -16.75 -12.51
CA ASN A 51 -1.45 -17.04 -13.65
C ASN A 51 -2.92 -16.60 -13.47
N SER A 52 -3.34 -16.29 -12.24
CA SER A 52 -4.66 -15.72 -11.97
C SER A 52 -4.79 -14.24 -12.35
N GLY A 53 -3.70 -13.58 -12.76
CA GLY A 53 -3.64 -12.12 -12.95
C GLY A 53 -3.34 -11.35 -11.67
N ARG A 54 -3.07 -12.04 -10.55
CA ARG A 54 -2.54 -11.40 -9.33
C ARG A 54 -1.08 -11.07 -9.52
N VAL A 55 -0.69 -9.85 -9.17
CA VAL A 55 0.70 -9.39 -9.16
C VAL A 55 1.03 -8.79 -7.80
N PHE A 56 2.20 -9.14 -7.26
CA PHE A 56 2.78 -8.40 -6.14
C PHE A 56 4.14 -7.84 -6.53
N ILE A 57 4.29 -6.53 -6.38
CA ILE A 57 5.58 -5.86 -6.44
C ILE A 57 6.03 -5.62 -5.01
N SER A 58 7.19 -6.14 -4.61
CA SER A 58 7.67 -5.98 -3.24
C SER A 58 9.18 -5.79 -3.16
N GLY A 59 9.64 -4.97 -2.22
CA GLY A 59 11.06 -4.69 -2.08
C GLY A 59 11.30 -3.31 -1.51
N SER A 60 12.56 -2.88 -1.53
CA SER A 60 12.95 -1.58 -0.99
C SER A 60 12.98 -0.52 -2.10
N LEU A 61 12.14 0.50 -2.00
CA LEU A 61 12.18 1.66 -2.91
C LEU A 61 13.51 2.41 -2.79
N HIS A 62 14.06 2.46 -1.58
CA HIS A 62 15.35 3.09 -1.33
C HIS A 62 16.49 2.28 -1.98
N LYS A 63 16.47 0.94 -1.91
CA LYS A 63 17.43 0.12 -2.68
C LYS A 63 17.25 0.31 -4.17
N TYR A 64 16.01 0.35 -4.65
CA TYR A 64 15.71 0.60 -6.06
C TYR A 64 16.35 1.90 -6.56
N TRP A 65 16.16 2.99 -5.82
CA TRP A 65 16.76 4.28 -6.11
C TRP A 65 18.29 4.20 -6.15
N ASN A 66 18.91 3.44 -5.24
CA ASN A 66 20.35 3.14 -5.24
C ASN A 66 20.72 1.94 -6.14
N ASN A 67 20.03 1.73 -7.27
CA ASN A 67 20.33 0.68 -8.24
C ASN A 67 20.39 -0.75 -7.69
N GLY A 68 19.58 -1.04 -6.66
CA GLY A 68 19.49 -2.32 -5.97
C GLY A 68 20.59 -2.58 -4.93
N GLN A 69 21.52 -1.64 -4.69
CA GLN A 69 22.74 -1.92 -3.93
C GLN A 69 22.58 -1.75 -2.42
N HIS A 70 22.07 -0.60 -1.97
CA HIS A 70 22.06 -0.26 -0.55
C HIS A 70 20.89 0.64 -0.15
N ASN A 71 20.68 0.78 1.17
CA ASN A 71 19.68 1.68 1.72
C ASN A 71 20.19 2.43 2.97
N HIS A 72 21.50 2.65 3.10
CA HIS A 72 22.07 3.27 4.31
C HIS A 72 22.23 4.80 4.21
N ASN A 73 22.19 5.38 3.01
CA ASN A 73 22.19 6.82 2.77
C ASN A 73 20.81 7.45 3.03
N ASP A 74 20.65 8.71 2.67
CA ASP A 74 19.38 9.42 2.80
C ASP A 74 18.49 9.17 1.58
N PHE A 75 17.18 9.11 1.86
CA PHE A 75 16.13 8.94 0.85
C PHE A 75 15.00 9.88 1.22
N SER A 76 15.02 11.04 0.56
CA SER A 76 14.11 12.16 0.81
C SER A 76 12.76 11.96 0.13
N TYR A 77 11.79 12.82 0.45
CA TYR A 77 10.52 12.89 -0.25
C TYR A 77 10.70 13.15 -1.76
N THR A 78 11.65 14.00 -2.15
CA THR A 78 11.96 14.24 -3.56
C THR A 78 12.47 12.95 -4.24
N ASP A 79 13.29 12.17 -3.55
CA ASP A 79 13.80 10.89 -4.08
C ASP A 79 12.70 9.84 -4.21
N VAL A 80 11.72 9.84 -3.30
CA VAL A 80 10.50 9.00 -3.42
C VAL A 80 9.73 9.36 -4.70
N LEU A 81 9.48 10.64 -4.94
CA LEU A 81 8.76 11.08 -6.14
C LEU A 81 9.51 10.70 -7.42
N LEU A 82 10.82 10.95 -7.48
CA LEU A 82 11.66 10.56 -8.62
C LEU A 82 11.68 9.04 -8.82
N THR A 83 11.68 8.27 -7.73
CA THR A 83 11.59 6.81 -7.80
C THR A 83 10.26 6.37 -8.40
N ILE A 84 9.15 7.00 -8.01
CA ILE A 84 7.82 6.68 -8.55
C ILE A 84 7.71 7.10 -10.03
N GLU A 85 8.23 8.27 -10.41
CA GLU A 85 8.31 8.71 -11.81
C GLU A 85 9.13 7.74 -12.66
N ASP A 86 10.28 7.28 -12.14
CA ASP A 86 11.12 6.28 -12.80
C ASP A 86 10.40 4.94 -12.95
N LEU A 87 9.65 4.49 -11.94
CA LEU A 87 8.82 3.29 -12.02
C LEU A 87 7.69 3.43 -13.04
N ILE A 88 7.04 4.60 -13.13
CA ILE A 88 6.02 4.90 -14.15
C ILE A 88 6.62 4.74 -15.56
N SER A 89 7.82 5.29 -15.78
CA SER A 89 8.48 5.23 -17.09
C SER A 89 8.82 3.80 -17.52
N LYS A 90 9.13 2.90 -16.57
CA LYS A 90 9.57 1.53 -16.85
C LYS A 90 8.44 0.51 -16.84
N PHE A 91 7.42 0.73 -16.02
CA PHE A 91 6.38 -0.24 -15.70
C PHE A 91 4.97 0.29 -15.90
N THR A 92 4.81 1.30 -16.76
CA THR A 92 3.56 2.03 -17.06
C THR A 92 2.98 2.86 -15.90
N PRO A 93 2.30 3.99 -16.19
CA PRO A 93 1.51 4.73 -15.20
C PRO A 93 0.54 3.87 -14.37
N PHE A 94 0.08 2.72 -14.88
CA PHE A 94 -0.84 1.82 -14.17
C PHE A 94 -0.35 1.44 -12.76
N ILE A 95 0.96 1.46 -12.50
CA ILE A 95 1.54 1.21 -11.17
C ILE A 95 0.95 2.12 -10.08
N LEU A 96 0.52 3.34 -10.42
CA LEU A 96 -0.08 4.31 -9.50
C LEU A 96 -1.39 3.83 -8.87
N THR A 97 -2.09 2.90 -9.53
CA THR A 97 -3.37 2.34 -9.08
C THR A 97 -3.23 1.21 -8.08
N GLY A 98 -2.02 0.67 -7.93
CA GLY A 98 -1.74 -0.52 -7.13
C GLY A 98 -2.02 -0.34 -5.66
N ASP A 99 -2.60 -1.36 -5.04
CA ASP A 99 -2.98 -1.32 -3.64
C ASP A 99 -1.75 -1.56 -2.76
N ILE A 100 -1.48 -0.64 -1.83
CA ILE A 100 -0.43 -0.82 -0.83
C ILE A 100 -0.90 -1.92 0.13
N ASN A 101 -0.10 -2.96 0.29
CA ASN A 101 -0.36 -4.10 1.18
C ASN A 101 0.55 -4.10 2.41
N ASN A 102 1.72 -3.47 2.29
CA ASN A 102 2.69 -3.35 3.37
C ASN A 102 3.56 -2.12 3.10
N LEU A 103 3.91 -1.42 4.17
CA LEU A 103 4.81 -0.28 4.14
C LEU A 103 5.75 -0.32 5.35
N GLU A 104 7.03 -0.09 5.11
CA GLU A 104 8.03 0.20 6.14
C GLU A 104 8.57 1.62 5.95
N THR A 105 8.51 2.40 7.02
CA THR A 105 9.20 3.70 7.10
C THR A 105 10.33 3.61 8.12
N GLY A 106 11.45 4.27 7.88
CA GLY A 106 12.53 4.36 8.84
C GLY A 106 13.50 5.49 8.58
N VAL A 107 14.19 5.87 9.65
CA VAL A 107 15.13 6.99 9.71
C VAL A 107 16.48 6.54 10.22
N ASN A 108 17.54 7.04 9.60
CA ASN A 108 18.91 6.85 10.04
C ASN A 108 19.33 8.06 10.85
N VAL A 109 19.68 7.86 12.12
CA VAL A 109 20.19 8.91 12.99
C VAL A 109 21.63 8.61 13.39
N LYS A 110 22.41 9.68 13.61
CA LYS A 110 23.81 9.61 14.04
C LYS A 110 23.90 10.14 15.48
N PRO A 111 23.77 9.27 16.49
CA PRO A 111 23.83 9.71 17.87
C PRO A 111 25.25 10.15 18.27
N PRO A 112 25.39 11.02 19.28
CA PRO A 112 26.69 11.43 19.82
C PRO A 112 27.31 10.38 20.77
N PHE A 113 26.85 9.13 20.71
CA PHE A 113 27.27 8.03 21.57
C PHE A 113 27.29 6.72 20.77
N SER A 114 27.93 5.68 21.31
CA SER A 114 28.00 4.39 20.60
C SER A 114 26.61 3.77 20.42
N THR A 115 26.30 3.37 19.19
CA THR A 115 25.08 2.64 18.83
C THR A 115 24.97 1.35 19.63
N SER A 116 26.10 0.66 19.85
CA SER A 116 26.11 -0.61 20.59
C SER A 116 25.72 -0.45 22.05
N GLU A 117 26.20 0.61 22.72
CA GLU A 117 25.82 0.95 24.10
C GLU A 117 24.38 1.45 24.19
N TYR A 118 23.94 2.26 23.22
CA TYR A 118 22.55 2.67 23.11
C TYR A 118 21.59 1.49 23.00
N LEU A 119 21.89 0.52 22.12
CA LEU A 119 21.03 -0.65 21.95
C LEU A 119 20.93 -1.49 23.23
N LYS A 120 21.99 -1.59 24.05
CA LYS A 120 21.91 -2.26 25.36
C LYS A 120 20.90 -1.60 26.29
N LYS A 121 20.70 -0.28 26.15
CA LYS A 121 19.71 0.50 26.92
C LYS A 121 18.29 0.39 26.38
N VAL A 122 18.07 -0.15 25.18
CA VAL A 122 16.72 -0.38 24.64
C VAL A 122 16.09 -1.61 25.31
N ILE A 123 15.18 -1.39 26.26
CA ILE A 123 14.63 -2.41 27.14
C ILE A 123 13.49 -3.16 26.45
N ALA A 124 12.36 -2.48 26.23
CA ALA A 124 11.10 -3.09 25.85
C ALA A 124 10.16 -2.10 25.16
N LEU A 125 9.21 -2.63 24.41
CA LEU A 125 8.03 -1.90 23.92
C LEU A 125 6.79 -2.61 24.49
N ILE A 126 5.98 -1.88 25.28
CA ILE A 126 4.91 -2.51 26.06
C ILE A 126 3.85 -3.17 25.17
N GLY A 127 3.56 -4.43 25.47
CA GLY A 127 2.58 -5.22 24.71
C GLY A 127 3.09 -5.67 23.34
N SER A 128 4.41 -5.78 23.17
CA SER A 128 5.04 -6.35 22.00
C SER A 128 5.92 -7.55 22.39
N GLU A 129 6.17 -8.43 21.42
CA GLU A 129 7.22 -9.44 21.53
C GLU A 129 8.56 -8.83 21.12
N ARG A 130 9.61 -9.03 21.91
CA ARG A 130 10.96 -8.53 21.63
C ARG A 130 11.81 -9.62 21.00
N HIS A 131 12.15 -9.44 19.73
CA HIS A 131 12.97 -10.37 18.96
C HIS A 131 14.36 -9.76 18.69
N PRO A 132 15.46 -10.44 19.03
CA PRO A 132 16.80 -9.94 18.69
C PRO A 132 17.00 -9.98 17.16
N ILE A 133 17.61 -8.92 16.62
CA ILE A 133 18.06 -8.92 15.23
C ILE A 133 19.48 -9.48 15.20
N THR A 134 19.62 -10.72 14.77
CA THR A 134 20.90 -11.41 14.68
C THR A 134 21.47 -11.35 13.26
N LYS A 135 22.79 -11.50 13.14
CA LYS A 135 23.41 -11.93 11.88
C LYS A 135 23.39 -13.47 11.88
N ASN A 136 23.29 -14.08 10.70
CA ASN A 136 23.47 -15.54 10.52
C ASN A 136 24.89 -16.04 10.91
N ASP A 137 25.77 -15.16 11.40
CA ASP A 137 27.13 -15.51 11.79
C ASP A 137 27.13 -15.90 13.28
N LEU A 138 27.20 -17.22 13.52
CA LEU A 138 27.66 -18.06 14.65
C LEU A 138 28.14 -17.49 16.02
N LYS A 139 27.98 -16.21 16.35
CA LYS A 139 28.48 -15.60 17.61
C LYS A 139 27.46 -14.72 18.33
N GLY A 140 26.16 -14.95 18.17
CA GLY A 140 25.12 -14.37 19.04
C GLY A 140 25.07 -12.83 19.13
N PHE A 141 25.76 -12.11 18.24
CA PHE A 141 25.87 -10.66 18.33
C PHE A 141 24.55 -10.03 17.87
N LYS A 142 23.81 -9.46 18.81
CA LYS A 142 22.55 -8.75 18.55
C LYS A 142 22.89 -7.40 17.90
N LYS A 143 22.44 -7.19 16.67
CA LYS A 143 22.54 -5.90 15.95
C LYS A 143 21.45 -4.93 16.37
N GLY A 144 20.48 -5.37 17.17
CA GLY A 144 19.35 -4.57 17.61
C GLY A 144 18.16 -5.44 17.96
N TYR A 145 16.98 -4.83 17.96
CA TYR A 145 15.74 -5.47 18.36
C TYR A 145 14.63 -5.17 17.36
N HIS A 146 13.76 -6.14 17.18
CA HIS A 146 12.48 -6.00 16.51
C HIS A 146 11.38 -6.24 17.54
N PHE A 147 10.60 -5.20 17.81
CA PHE A 147 9.43 -5.22 18.65
C PHE A 147 8.19 -5.47 17.79
N GLN A 148 7.58 -6.64 17.92
CA GLN A 148 6.45 -7.03 17.10
C GLN A 148 5.14 -6.87 17.88
N LYS A 149 4.22 -6.04 17.38
CA LYS A 149 2.80 -6.04 17.78
C LYS A 149 1.96 -6.70 16.69
N THR A 150 0.67 -6.90 16.97
CA THR A 150 -0.27 -7.56 16.05
C THR A 150 -0.49 -6.79 14.74
N HIS A 151 -0.45 -5.45 14.77
CA HIS A 151 -0.80 -4.59 13.64
C HIS A 151 0.41 -3.90 13.00
N TRP A 152 1.48 -3.73 13.78
CA TRP A 152 2.71 -3.03 13.39
C TRP A 152 3.90 -3.56 14.20
N GLY A 153 5.11 -3.21 13.79
CA GLY A 153 6.34 -3.48 14.55
C GLY A 153 7.33 -2.34 14.45
N LEU A 154 8.24 -2.25 15.41
CA LEU A 154 9.33 -1.27 15.44
C LEU A 154 10.66 -2.02 15.47
N LYS A 155 11.55 -1.73 14.54
CA LYS A 155 12.93 -2.23 14.56
C LYS A 155 13.85 -1.10 14.99
N VAL A 156 14.74 -1.36 15.94
CA VAL A 156 15.79 -0.43 16.37
C VAL A 156 17.11 -1.18 16.31
N TYR A 157 18.02 -0.77 15.43
CA TYR A 157 19.24 -1.53 15.17
C TYR A 157 20.39 -0.71 14.62
N ASP A 158 21.58 -1.30 14.71
CA ASP A 158 22.85 -0.79 14.23
C ASP A 158 22.95 -0.93 12.72
N LYS A 159 22.63 0.16 12.03
CA LYS A 159 22.67 0.25 10.57
C LYS A 159 24.09 0.42 10.06
N GLY A 160 24.93 1.12 10.82
CA GLY A 160 26.35 1.31 10.49
C GLY A 160 27.05 -0.04 10.38
N LYS A 161 26.90 -0.88 11.41
CA LYS A 161 27.42 -2.25 11.44
C LYS A 161 26.73 -3.20 10.48
N GLN A 162 25.49 -2.94 10.04
CA GLN A 162 24.88 -3.71 8.95
C GLN A 162 25.67 -3.58 7.65
N TYR A 163 26.20 -2.39 7.37
CA TYR A 163 26.91 -2.04 6.14
C TYR A 163 28.41 -1.79 6.35
N ASN A 164 28.99 -2.28 7.46
CA ASN A 164 30.41 -2.10 7.82
C ASN A 164 30.90 -0.65 7.73
N ARG A 165 30.09 0.30 8.20
CA ARG A 165 30.44 1.73 8.28
C ARG A 165 31.21 2.01 9.57
N LEU A 166 32.13 2.98 9.50
CA LEU A 166 32.84 3.50 10.69
C LEU A 166 31.96 4.42 11.53
N GLU A 167 30.96 5.05 10.90
CA GLU A 167 30.03 5.97 11.55
C GLU A 167 29.02 5.22 12.42
N GLU A 168 28.68 5.82 13.57
CA GLU A 168 27.59 5.37 14.44
C GLU A 168 26.25 5.72 13.79
N ILE A 169 25.53 4.71 13.29
CA ILE A 169 24.23 4.89 12.62
C ILE A 169 23.22 3.94 13.25
N VAL A 170 22.28 4.52 13.99
CA VAL A 170 21.10 3.81 14.48
C VAL A 170 19.98 3.99 13.45
N ARG A 171 19.26 2.91 13.18
CA ARG A 171 18.00 3.01 12.45
C ARG A 171 16.82 2.60 13.31
N HIS A 172 15.77 3.41 13.20
CA HIS A 172 14.43 3.13 13.68
C HIS A 172 13.52 2.90 12.48
N GLU A 173 12.90 1.71 12.37
CA GLU A 173 11.95 1.36 11.30
C GLU A 173 10.59 0.99 11.89
N PHE A 174 9.56 1.72 11.49
CA PHE A 174 8.17 1.35 11.71
C PHE A 174 7.66 0.51 10.53
N LYS A 175 7.21 -0.71 10.83
CA LYS A 175 6.69 -1.68 9.87
C LYS A 175 5.21 -1.91 10.10
N THR A 176 4.43 -1.88 9.03
CA THR A 176 3.01 -2.23 9.08
C THR A 176 2.81 -3.71 8.77
N TYR A 177 1.92 -4.39 9.50
CA TYR A 177 1.54 -5.79 9.24
C TYR A 177 0.12 -5.93 8.73
N LYS A 178 -0.76 -5.03 9.18
CA LYS A 178 -2.17 -5.00 8.80
C LYS A 178 -2.51 -3.71 8.11
N MET A 179 -3.40 -3.83 7.12
CA MET A 179 -3.85 -2.73 6.29
C MET A 179 -4.51 -1.59 7.04
N GLN A 180 -5.11 -1.85 8.20
CA GLN A 180 -5.78 -0.82 9.00
C GLN A 180 -4.83 0.34 9.32
N VAL A 181 -3.61 0.05 9.75
CA VAL A 181 -2.61 1.08 10.10
C VAL A 181 -2.25 1.97 8.91
N ILE A 182 -2.17 1.38 7.71
CA ILE A 182 -1.85 2.11 6.48
C ILE A 182 -3.05 2.97 6.06
N LYS A 183 -4.28 2.44 6.20
CA LYS A 183 -5.53 3.16 5.93
C LYS A 183 -5.77 4.31 6.89
N ASP A 184 -5.38 4.17 8.15
CA ASP A 184 -5.45 5.25 9.14
C ASP A 184 -4.50 6.40 8.78
N ALA A 185 -3.41 6.12 8.03
CA ALA A 185 -2.56 7.15 7.41
C ALA A 185 -3.15 7.78 6.13
N GLY A 186 -4.31 7.31 5.67
CA GLY A 186 -4.89 7.67 4.38
C GLY A 186 -4.17 7.08 3.18
N ILE A 187 -3.27 6.11 3.38
CA ILE A 187 -2.49 5.47 2.32
C ILE A 187 -3.19 4.17 1.91
N THR A 188 -3.55 4.08 0.65
CA THR A 188 -4.24 2.90 0.09
C THR A 188 -3.63 2.47 -1.23
N LYS A 189 -3.19 3.44 -2.03
CA LYS A 189 -2.63 3.23 -3.37
C LYS A 189 -1.24 3.83 -3.49
N VAL A 190 -0.51 3.45 -4.53
CA VAL A 190 0.83 3.99 -4.80
C VAL A 190 0.81 5.51 -4.96
N ILE A 191 -0.21 6.09 -5.60
CA ILE A 191 -0.35 7.55 -5.71
C ILE A 191 -0.38 8.27 -4.36
N ASP A 192 -0.86 7.60 -3.29
CA ASP A 192 -0.90 8.19 -1.94
C ASP A 192 0.49 8.34 -1.33
N LEU A 193 1.50 7.60 -1.83
CA LEU A 193 2.90 7.77 -1.41
C LEU A 193 3.52 9.08 -1.93
N CYS A 194 2.88 9.70 -2.93
CA CYS A 194 3.31 10.98 -3.47
C CYS A 194 2.74 12.16 -2.66
N ASP A 195 1.77 11.94 -1.79
CA ASP A 195 1.16 13.00 -0.97
C ASP A 195 1.98 13.24 0.31
N LEU A 196 2.64 14.39 0.37
CA LEU A 196 3.49 14.75 1.50
C LEU A 196 2.74 14.73 2.84
N SER A 197 1.46 15.12 2.87
CA SER A 197 0.68 15.15 4.11
C SER A 197 0.52 13.75 4.71
N LYS A 198 0.32 12.75 3.85
CA LYS A 198 0.21 11.33 4.24
C LYS A 198 1.54 10.76 4.70
N ILE A 199 2.65 11.14 4.04
CA ILE A 199 3.99 10.73 4.48
C ILE A 199 4.37 11.38 5.83
N LYS A 200 3.98 12.62 6.07
CA LYS A 200 4.13 13.28 7.40
C LYS A 200 3.35 12.51 8.48
N LEU A 201 2.12 12.08 8.18
CA LEU A 201 1.32 11.27 9.10
C LEU A 201 1.96 9.90 9.38
N LEU A 202 2.53 9.25 8.37
CA LEU A 202 3.28 8.01 8.56
C LEU A 202 4.53 8.21 9.45
N SER A 203 5.20 9.36 9.34
CA SER A 203 6.35 9.72 10.18
C SER A 203 5.93 9.96 11.64
N LYS A 204 4.72 10.48 11.87
CA LYS A 204 4.13 10.60 13.20
C LYS A 204 3.98 9.24 13.89
N PHE A 205 3.53 8.20 13.18
CA PHE A 205 3.44 6.85 13.75
C PHE A 205 4.81 6.28 14.15
N LEU A 206 5.87 6.59 13.39
CA LEU A 206 7.23 6.22 13.77
C LEU A 206 7.63 6.88 15.11
N PHE A 207 7.38 8.18 15.28
CA PHE A 207 7.68 8.87 16.54
C PHE A 207 6.86 8.34 17.71
N GLU A 208 5.55 8.20 17.55
CA GLU A 208 4.66 7.67 18.60
C GLU A 208 5.08 6.25 19.01
N SER A 209 5.46 5.41 18.04
CA SER A 209 5.97 4.08 18.32
C SER A 209 7.29 4.08 19.10
N TYR A 210 8.18 5.05 18.82
CA TYR A 210 9.44 5.21 19.53
C TYR A 210 9.25 5.77 20.94
N GLU A 211 8.32 6.71 21.12
CA GLU A 211 7.94 7.25 22.43
C GLU A 211 7.38 6.17 23.37
N GLU A 212 6.80 5.10 22.83
CA GLU A 212 6.40 3.96 23.63
C GLU A 212 7.55 3.07 24.12
N VAL A 213 8.74 3.17 23.52
CA VAL A 213 9.92 2.37 23.88
C VAL A 213 10.45 2.80 25.23
N LEU A 214 10.77 1.80 26.05
CA LEU A 214 11.47 1.96 27.31
C LEU A 214 12.97 1.93 27.09
N ILE A 215 13.63 2.99 27.53
CA ILE A 215 15.08 3.15 27.45
C ILE A 215 15.61 3.28 28.87
N ALA A 216 16.68 2.55 29.17
CA ALA A 216 17.39 2.63 30.43
C ALA A 216 18.24 3.90 30.44
N GLU A 217 17.88 4.85 31.30
CA GLU A 217 18.68 6.03 31.58
C GLU A 217 19.45 5.84 32.88
N THR A 218 20.61 6.50 33.00
CA THR A 218 21.45 6.32 34.18
C THR A 218 20.79 6.99 35.37
N VAL A 219 20.56 6.23 36.45
CA VAL A 219 19.97 6.72 37.70
C VAL A 219 20.91 6.41 38.86
N SER A 220 21.18 7.39 39.71
CA SER A 220 21.89 7.22 40.99
C SER A 220 21.02 6.46 41.99
N THR A 221 21.26 5.16 42.12
CA THR A 221 20.46 4.25 42.96
C THR A 221 20.54 4.57 44.45
N ASP A 222 21.65 5.17 44.90
CA ASP A 222 21.87 5.67 46.27
C ASP A 222 20.88 6.76 46.70
N LYS A 223 20.28 7.47 45.74
CA LYS A 223 19.29 8.54 45.98
C LYS A 223 17.84 8.06 45.87
N LEU A 224 17.62 6.79 45.52
CA LEU A 224 16.29 6.22 45.40
C LEU A 224 15.79 5.68 46.76
N SER A 225 14.48 5.74 46.96
CA SER A 225 13.87 4.94 48.01
C SER A 225 14.05 3.44 47.68
N ARG A 226 14.13 2.58 48.69
CA ARG A 226 14.24 1.11 48.49
C ARG A 226 13.18 0.55 47.54
N ASN A 227 11.98 1.12 47.55
CA ASN A 227 10.91 0.70 46.65
C ASN A 227 11.16 1.15 45.20
N ASP A 228 11.61 2.38 45.00
CA ASP A 228 11.92 2.91 43.66
C ASP A 228 13.14 2.23 43.05
N GLU A 229 14.17 1.94 43.86
CA GLU A 229 15.33 1.15 43.45
C GLU A 229 14.91 -0.24 42.94
N ARG A 230 14.10 -0.98 43.72
CA ARG A 230 13.57 -2.27 43.31
C ARG A 230 12.79 -2.18 41.99
N ILE A 231 11.93 -1.17 41.84
CA ILE A 231 11.14 -0.96 40.62
C ILE A 231 12.05 -0.68 39.44
N TYR A 232 13.04 0.18 39.60
CA TYR A 232 14.00 0.51 38.56
C TYR A 232 14.75 -0.74 38.09
N ILE A 233 15.30 -1.54 39.01
CA ILE A 233 16.02 -2.78 38.70
C ILE A 233 15.11 -3.80 37.98
N GLU A 234 13.88 -3.98 38.45
CA GLU A 234 12.90 -4.85 37.77
C GLU A 234 12.61 -4.36 36.33
N CYS A 235 12.42 -3.05 36.15
CA CYS A 235 12.03 -2.46 34.87
C CYS A 235 13.17 -2.39 33.85
N ILE A 236 14.43 -2.23 34.25
CA ILE A 236 15.55 -2.23 33.30
C ILE A 236 15.87 -3.63 32.75
N ASN A 237 15.41 -4.68 33.44
CA ASN A 237 15.54 -6.05 32.96
C ASN A 237 14.37 -6.40 32.02
N PRO A 238 14.63 -6.62 30.72
CA PRO A 238 13.60 -6.92 29.73
C PRO A 238 12.73 -8.14 30.07
N ASP A 239 13.30 -9.16 30.72
CA ASP A 239 12.62 -10.44 30.97
C ASP A 239 11.43 -10.30 31.93
N TYR A 240 11.43 -9.29 32.80
CA TYR A 240 10.29 -9.02 33.67
C TYR A 240 9.05 -8.58 32.91
N TRP A 241 9.23 -7.83 31.82
CA TRP A 241 8.12 -7.30 31.04
C TRP A 241 7.29 -8.42 30.40
N ASP A 242 7.94 -9.48 29.94
CA ASP A 242 7.27 -10.62 29.31
C ASP A 242 6.40 -11.39 30.31
N ASN A 243 6.84 -11.47 31.57
CA ASN A 243 6.16 -12.21 32.64
C ASN A 243 5.01 -11.44 33.33
N TRP A 244 4.84 -10.15 33.04
CA TRP A 244 3.79 -9.34 33.67
C TRP A 244 2.50 -9.33 32.86
N ASN A 245 1.36 -9.33 33.56
CA ASN A 245 0.07 -9.06 32.94
C ASN A 245 -0.06 -7.58 32.51
N ARG A 246 -1.11 -7.27 31.75
CA ARG A 246 -1.35 -5.93 31.18
C ARG A 246 -1.35 -4.82 32.25
N ASP A 247 -2.06 -5.01 33.35
CA ASP A 247 -2.23 -3.97 34.38
C ASP A 247 -0.92 -3.70 35.11
N LYS A 248 -0.16 -4.76 35.43
CA LYS A 248 1.15 -4.63 36.04
C LYS A 248 2.14 -3.93 35.10
N ARG A 249 2.13 -4.26 33.80
CA ARG A 249 2.96 -3.54 32.80
C ARG A 249 2.61 -2.05 32.76
N CYS A 250 1.32 -1.70 32.73
CA CYS A 250 0.89 -0.30 32.73
C CYS A 250 1.37 0.45 33.97
N LYS A 251 1.13 -0.11 35.17
CA LYS A 251 1.57 0.46 36.44
C LYS A 251 3.09 0.62 36.52
N ARG A 252 3.84 -0.43 36.14
CA ARG A 252 5.31 -0.42 36.16
C ARG A 252 5.89 0.56 35.15
N LYS A 253 5.28 0.71 33.97
CA LYS A 253 5.65 1.73 32.98
C LYS A 253 5.55 3.14 33.58
N ALA A 254 4.42 3.46 34.20
CA ALA A 254 4.21 4.77 34.82
C ALA A 254 5.20 5.04 35.96
N GLN A 255 5.44 4.04 36.82
CA GLN A 255 6.41 4.14 37.92
C GLN A 255 7.84 4.32 37.40
N PHE A 256 8.23 3.56 36.37
CA PHE A 256 9.54 3.65 35.75
C PHE A 256 9.76 5.05 35.15
N ASN A 257 8.82 5.54 34.34
CA ASN A 257 8.91 6.88 33.75
C ASN A 257 9.02 7.97 34.83
N ARG A 258 8.29 7.86 35.95
CA ARG A 258 8.44 8.79 37.08
C ARG A 258 9.85 8.75 37.69
N ILE A 259 10.42 7.56 37.87
CA ILE A 259 11.77 7.39 38.43
C ILE A 259 12.80 8.03 37.50
N ILE A 260 12.70 7.75 36.18
CA ILE A 260 13.57 8.35 35.17
C ILE A 260 13.43 9.88 35.16
N TYR A 261 12.20 10.42 35.16
CA TYR A 261 11.99 11.87 35.17
C TYR A 261 12.57 12.56 36.42
N ASN A 262 12.47 11.94 37.60
CA ASN A 262 12.94 12.55 38.85
C ASN A 262 14.44 12.37 39.11
N HIS A 263 15.04 11.27 38.63
CA HIS A 263 16.38 10.83 39.05
C HIS A 263 17.31 10.44 37.88
N GLY A 264 16.82 10.49 36.65
CA GLY A 264 17.61 10.29 35.44
C GLY A 264 18.69 11.36 35.32
N SER A 265 19.87 10.94 34.87
CA SER A 265 21.04 11.81 34.65
C SER A 265 21.48 11.86 33.19
N THR A 266 20.75 11.18 32.30
CA THR A 266 21.06 11.10 30.87
C THR A 266 19.79 11.22 30.06
N ASP A 267 19.75 12.09 29.07
CA ASP A 267 18.55 12.33 28.27
C ASP A 267 18.60 11.57 26.93
N ILE A 268 18.95 10.28 26.99
CA ILE A 268 19.25 9.48 25.78
C ILE A 268 18.02 9.38 24.89
N LYS A 269 16.85 9.17 25.50
CA LYS A 269 15.61 9.04 24.73
C LYS A 269 15.29 10.34 24.00
N ASP A 270 15.39 11.47 24.70
CA ASP A 270 15.09 12.80 24.16
C ASP A 270 16.08 13.20 23.06
N ILE A 271 17.39 12.99 23.27
CA ILE A 271 18.42 13.24 22.25
C ILE A 271 18.10 12.47 20.95
N VAL A 272 17.73 11.19 21.05
CA VAL A 272 17.40 10.40 19.86
C VAL A 272 16.08 10.84 19.25
N THR A 273 15.08 11.16 20.06
CA THR A 273 13.80 11.71 19.59
C THR A 273 14.03 12.98 18.77
N ASP A 274 14.87 13.90 19.24
CA ASP A 274 15.16 15.15 18.53
C ASP A 274 15.97 14.90 17.26
N LEU A 275 16.98 14.02 17.30
CA LEU A 275 17.69 13.60 16.08
C LEU A 275 16.76 12.98 15.04
N MET A 276 15.76 12.19 15.47
CA MET A 276 14.77 11.62 14.57
C MET A 276 13.86 12.71 13.97
N LYS A 277 13.39 13.67 14.77
CA LYS A 277 12.57 14.80 14.31
C LYS A 277 13.31 15.66 13.28
N ASP A 278 14.55 16.05 13.60
CA ASP A 278 15.40 16.84 12.72
C ASP A 278 15.66 16.12 11.39
N LYS A 279 15.94 14.80 11.50
CA LYS A 279 16.14 13.96 10.32
C LYS A 279 14.91 13.90 9.43
N VAL A 280 13.72 13.69 10.01
CA VAL A 280 12.47 13.66 9.24
C VAL A 280 12.18 15.02 8.62
N SER A 281 12.37 16.11 9.35
CA SER A 281 12.19 17.47 8.84
C SER A 281 13.05 17.72 7.60
N THR A 282 14.32 17.30 7.66
CA THR A 282 15.27 17.37 6.55
C THR A 282 14.83 16.51 5.36
N LEU A 283 14.40 15.26 5.60
CA LEU A 283 13.98 14.34 4.54
C LEU A 283 12.65 14.74 3.89
N LEU A 284 11.82 15.51 4.59
CA LEU A 284 10.48 15.92 4.15
C LEU A 284 10.38 17.37 3.66
N SER A 285 11.52 18.06 3.52
CA SER A 285 11.52 19.41 2.96
C SER A 285 11.04 19.39 1.51
N GLU A 286 10.02 20.18 1.19
CA GLU A 286 9.60 20.41 -0.20
C GLU A 286 10.63 21.25 -0.94
N THR A 287 10.79 20.94 -2.21
CA THR A 287 11.63 21.69 -3.15
C THR A 287 10.82 22.02 -4.39
N ALA A 288 11.25 23.01 -5.18
CA ALA A 288 10.63 23.28 -6.48
C ALA A 288 10.62 22.04 -7.39
N LYS A 289 11.65 21.20 -7.27
CA LYS A 289 11.76 19.92 -7.98
C LYS A 289 10.68 18.94 -7.54
N SER A 290 10.43 18.77 -6.24
CA SER A 290 9.38 17.86 -5.76
C SER A 290 7.99 18.30 -6.25
N ILE A 291 7.71 19.60 -6.28
CA ILE A 291 6.42 20.12 -6.75
C ILE A 291 6.20 19.76 -8.22
N ASN A 292 7.19 19.99 -9.09
CA ASN A 292 7.09 19.69 -10.52
C ASN A 292 6.86 18.19 -10.77
N VAL A 293 7.68 17.33 -10.15
CA VAL A 293 7.55 15.87 -10.31
C VAL A 293 6.20 15.37 -9.81
N PHE A 294 5.72 15.91 -8.68
CA PHE A 294 4.39 15.58 -8.16
C PHE A 294 3.28 15.93 -9.16
N THR A 295 3.32 17.12 -9.76
CA THR A 295 2.35 17.52 -10.79
C THR A 295 2.37 16.57 -12.00
N ASN A 296 3.55 16.14 -12.46
CA ASN A 296 3.65 15.18 -13.57
C ASN A 296 3.01 13.83 -13.20
N ILE A 297 3.29 13.33 -12.00
CA ILE A 297 2.70 12.08 -11.50
C ILE A 297 1.17 12.20 -11.38
N GLN A 298 0.65 13.33 -10.91
CA GLN A 298 -0.79 13.58 -10.85
C GLN A 298 -1.43 13.60 -12.23
N ASN A 299 -0.80 14.23 -13.22
CA ASN A 299 -1.29 14.23 -14.60
C ASN A 299 -1.37 12.80 -15.17
N HIS A 300 -0.33 11.98 -14.96
CA HIS A 300 -0.36 10.56 -15.32
C HIS A 300 -1.53 9.82 -14.66
N TYR A 301 -1.76 10.06 -13.36
CA TYR A 301 -2.86 9.42 -12.64
C TYR A 301 -4.24 9.83 -13.18
N LEU A 302 -4.44 11.11 -13.48
CA LEU A 302 -5.67 11.62 -14.08
C LEU A 302 -5.95 10.99 -15.45
N THR A 303 -4.93 10.82 -16.29
CA THR A 303 -5.07 10.12 -17.58
C THR A 303 -5.56 8.68 -17.39
N ILE A 304 -5.04 7.95 -16.40
CA ILE A 304 -5.49 6.58 -16.11
C ILE A 304 -6.97 6.59 -15.69
N LEU A 305 -7.36 7.47 -14.78
CA LEU A 305 -8.74 7.56 -14.30
C LEU A 305 -9.71 7.88 -15.43
N ASN A 306 -9.34 8.79 -16.34
CA ASN A 306 -10.14 9.11 -17.52
C ASN A 306 -10.30 7.90 -18.44
N ASN A 307 -9.25 7.14 -18.69
CA ASN A 307 -9.31 5.94 -19.54
C ASN A 307 -10.14 4.81 -18.91
N LEU A 308 -10.06 4.62 -17.58
CA LEU A 308 -10.89 3.65 -16.86
C LEU A 308 -12.36 4.05 -16.90
N SER A 309 -12.66 5.33 -16.66
CA SER A 309 -14.01 5.88 -16.76
C SER A 309 -14.59 5.67 -18.16
N ILE A 310 -13.82 5.96 -19.21
CA ILE A 310 -14.25 5.75 -20.60
C ILE A 310 -14.57 4.27 -20.86
N ASN A 311 -13.76 3.34 -20.34
CA ASN A 311 -14.00 1.90 -20.50
C ASN A 311 -15.29 1.43 -19.80
N ASP A 312 -15.66 2.04 -18.66
CA ASP A 312 -16.94 1.79 -17.98
C ASP A 312 -18.16 2.39 -18.73
N PHE A 313 -17.93 3.36 -19.62
CA PHE A 313 -18.95 3.92 -20.51
C PHE A 313 -18.97 3.31 -21.92
N THR A 314 -17.91 2.61 -22.33
CA THR A 314 -17.92 1.85 -23.58
C THR A 314 -18.71 0.56 -23.39
N ILE A 315 -19.94 0.54 -23.89
CA ILE A 315 -20.60 -0.70 -24.25
C ILE A 315 -19.63 -1.41 -25.21
N ASN A 316 -19.13 -2.60 -24.83
CA ASN A 316 -18.50 -3.52 -25.77
C ASN A 316 -19.54 -3.92 -26.80
N ILE A 317 -19.72 -3.07 -27.82
CA ILE A 317 -20.41 -3.45 -29.04
C ILE A 317 -19.47 -4.46 -29.68
N ILE A 318 -19.79 -5.74 -29.57
CA ILE A 318 -19.22 -6.78 -30.44
C ILE A 318 -19.77 -6.49 -31.84
N GLY A 319 -19.25 -5.42 -32.44
CA GLY A 319 -19.50 -5.02 -33.80
C GLY A 319 -18.38 -5.61 -34.62
N LYS A 320 -18.71 -6.60 -35.46
CA LYS A 320 -17.88 -6.91 -36.62
C LYS A 320 -17.48 -5.58 -37.27
N ASN A 321 -16.20 -5.39 -37.58
CA ASN A 321 -15.73 -4.28 -38.40
C ASN A 321 -16.67 -4.13 -39.61
N VAL A 322 -17.42 -3.02 -39.63
CA VAL A 322 -18.18 -2.63 -40.83
C VAL A 322 -17.42 -1.48 -41.45
N ASP A 323 -16.76 -1.83 -42.54
CA ASP A 323 -16.20 -0.97 -43.58
C ASP A 323 -17.16 0.20 -43.89
N PRO A 324 -16.69 1.46 -44.01
CA PRO A 324 -17.58 2.59 -44.20
C PRO A 324 -18.02 2.68 -45.67
N GLN A 325 -18.97 1.84 -46.07
CA GLN A 325 -19.70 2.03 -47.33
C GLN A 325 -21.20 1.72 -47.19
N GLN A 326 -21.97 2.78 -47.46
CA GLN A 326 -23.41 2.85 -47.74
C GLN A 326 -24.36 2.70 -46.54
N ASN A 327 -25.10 3.79 -46.26
CA ASN A 327 -26.27 3.85 -45.37
C ASN A 327 -27.38 2.89 -45.83
N LYS A 328 -27.20 1.58 -45.60
CA LYS A 328 -28.26 0.58 -45.75
C LYS A 328 -29.12 0.61 -44.49
N ARG A 329 -30.42 0.87 -44.65
CA ARG A 329 -31.37 0.78 -43.53
C ARG A 329 -31.48 -0.68 -43.11
N SER A 330 -31.20 -0.98 -41.85
CA SER A 330 -31.21 -2.35 -41.31
C SER A 330 -32.26 -2.54 -40.22
N CYS A 331 -32.69 -3.79 -40.02
CA CYS A 331 -33.61 -4.20 -38.97
C CYS A 331 -32.96 -4.04 -37.59
N GLN A 332 -33.64 -3.35 -36.67
CA GLN A 332 -33.13 -3.04 -35.33
C GLN A 332 -32.89 -4.27 -34.44
N THR A 333 -33.45 -5.44 -34.79
CA THR A 333 -33.29 -6.67 -34.00
C THR A 333 -32.24 -7.62 -34.59
N CYS A 334 -32.27 -7.85 -35.91
CA CYS A 334 -31.47 -8.90 -36.55
C CYS A 334 -30.39 -8.39 -37.50
N GLY A 335 -30.32 -7.08 -37.76
CA GLY A 335 -29.31 -6.47 -38.62
C GLY A 335 -29.51 -6.67 -40.13
N ASN A 336 -30.55 -7.40 -40.56
CA ASN A 336 -30.84 -7.59 -41.99
C ASN A 336 -31.16 -6.26 -42.70
N ASP A 337 -30.75 -6.14 -43.96
CA ASP A 337 -31.11 -4.99 -44.81
C ASP A 337 -32.64 -4.92 -45.03
N ILE A 338 -33.21 -3.76 -44.75
CA ILE A 338 -34.62 -3.41 -44.93
C ILE A 338 -34.77 -2.17 -45.84
N SER A 339 -33.73 -1.79 -46.58
CA SER A 339 -33.75 -0.64 -47.49
C SER A 339 -34.80 -0.78 -48.60
N HIS A 340 -35.15 -2.02 -48.95
CA HIS A 340 -36.23 -2.37 -49.89
C HIS A 340 -37.65 -2.25 -49.30
N GLN A 341 -37.77 -2.02 -47.99
CA GLN A 341 -39.06 -1.89 -47.29
C GLN A 341 -39.43 -0.41 -47.12
N ASP A 342 -40.70 -0.16 -46.77
CA ASP A 342 -41.21 1.18 -46.52
C ASP A 342 -40.25 2.00 -45.63
N LYS A 343 -40.09 3.29 -45.93
CA LYS A 343 -39.16 4.22 -45.25
C LYS A 343 -39.36 4.30 -43.73
N LYS A 344 -40.55 3.97 -43.22
CA LYS A 344 -40.88 3.93 -41.78
C LYS A 344 -40.62 2.57 -41.12
N SER A 345 -40.27 1.55 -41.88
CA SER A 345 -40.01 0.19 -41.36
C SER A 345 -38.76 0.20 -40.46
N LYS A 346 -38.91 -0.33 -39.25
CA LYS A 346 -37.81 -0.51 -38.27
C LYS A 346 -37.38 -1.99 -38.11
N PHE A 347 -38.25 -2.91 -38.51
CA PHE A 347 -38.07 -4.35 -38.40
C PHE A 347 -38.41 -5.02 -39.73
N CYS A 348 -37.98 -6.27 -39.91
CA CYS A 348 -38.32 -7.05 -41.09
C CYS A 348 -39.85 -7.19 -41.26
N SER A 349 -40.36 -6.87 -42.44
CA SER A 349 -41.77 -7.05 -42.81
C SER A 349 -42.11 -8.51 -43.12
N ALA A 350 -43.30 -8.94 -42.71
CA ALA A 350 -43.83 -10.27 -42.98
C ALA A 350 -43.91 -10.59 -44.48
N LYS A 351 -44.05 -9.57 -45.34
CA LYS A 351 -44.05 -9.70 -46.80
C LYS A 351 -42.73 -10.28 -47.35
N HIS A 352 -41.60 -10.02 -46.67
CA HIS A 352 -40.27 -10.39 -47.17
C HIS A 352 -39.63 -11.55 -46.42
N VAL A 353 -39.90 -11.71 -45.13
CA VAL A 353 -39.27 -12.76 -44.30
C VAL A 353 -40.24 -13.80 -43.76
N GLY A 354 -41.53 -13.71 -44.12
CA GLY A 354 -42.61 -14.53 -43.56
C GLY A 354 -43.09 -14.03 -42.20
N TYR A 355 -44.32 -14.40 -41.82
CA TYR A 355 -44.98 -13.93 -40.59
C TYR A 355 -44.17 -14.27 -39.33
N GLN A 356 -43.76 -15.52 -39.17
CA GLN A 356 -43.07 -15.99 -37.96
C GLN A 356 -41.79 -15.19 -37.68
N ARG A 357 -40.95 -14.98 -38.70
CA ARG A 357 -39.67 -14.29 -38.55
C ARG A 357 -39.84 -12.78 -38.33
N ALA A 358 -40.80 -12.16 -39.00
CA ALA A 358 -41.16 -10.76 -38.76
C ALA A 358 -41.71 -10.54 -37.34
N HIS A 359 -42.55 -11.46 -36.87
CA HIS A 359 -43.11 -11.43 -35.53
C HIS A 359 -42.03 -11.64 -34.46
N GLN A 360 -41.09 -12.55 -34.69
CA GLN A 360 -39.96 -12.77 -33.78
C GLN A 360 -39.07 -11.53 -33.66
N CYS A 361 -38.80 -10.82 -34.77
CA CYS A 361 -38.01 -9.59 -34.73
C CYS A 361 -38.67 -8.51 -33.85
N ARG A 362 -40.00 -8.35 -33.96
CA ARG A 362 -40.76 -7.38 -33.15
C ARG A 362 -40.81 -7.79 -31.69
N ASN A 363 -41.07 -9.07 -31.42
CA ASN A 363 -41.12 -9.63 -30.06
C ASN A 363 -39.78 -9.53 -29.33
N ASN A 364 -38.66 -9.80 -30.00
CA ASN A 364 -37.34 -9.69 -29.37
C ASN A 364 -37.03 -8.25 -28.94
N ASN A 365 -37.61 -7.25 -29.60
CA ASN A 365 -37.50 -5.84 -29.20
C ASN A 365 -38.51 -5.46 -28.11
N SER A 366 -39.78 -5.89 -28.21
CA SER A 366 -40.83 -5.51 -27.26
C SER A 366 -40.83 -6.31 -25.97
N ASN A 367 -40.47 -7.60 -26.00
CA ASN A 367 -40.52 -8.50 -24.85
C ASN A 367 -39.62 -8.06 -23.68
N PRO A 368 -38.35 -7.64 -23.89
CA PRO A 368 -37.53 -7.13 -22.80
C PRO A 368 -38.18 -5.93 -22.09
N ARG A 369 -38.72 -4.97 -22.85
CA ARG A 369 -39.42 -3.80 -22.32
C ARG A 369 -40.70 -4.17 -21.57
N ASN A 370 -41.51 -5.05 -22.15
CA ASN A 370 -42.77 -5.48 -21.53
C ASN A 370 -42.53 -6.32 -20.27
N ASN A 371 -41.54 -7.21 -20.29
CA ASN A 371 -41.14 -8.00 -19.12
C ASN A 371 -40.58 -7.11 -18.02
N PHE A 372 -39.83 -6.07 -18.39
CA PHE A 372 -39.34 -5.06 -17.47
C PHE A 372 -40.49 -4.31 -16.79
N ASN A 373 -41.42 -3.75 -17.57
CA ASN A 373 -42.59 -3.05 -17.05
C ASN A 373 -43.43 -3.94 -16.12
N ARG A 374 -43.66 -5.20 -16.49
CA ARG A 374 -44.38 -6.15 -15.65
C ARG A 374 -43.68 -6.42 -14.31
N LYS A 375 -42.34 -6.44 -14.29
CA LYS A 375 -41.58 -6.56 -13.04
C LYS A 375 -41.76 -5.32 -12.15
N ILE A 376 -41.75 -4.12 -12.75
CA ILE A 376 -42.02 -2.87 -12.02
C ILE A 376 -43.43 -2.89 -11.43
N GLU A 377 -44.44 -3.24 -12.22
CA GLU A 377 -45.83 -3.38 -11.75
C GLU A 377 -45.95 -4.37 -10.60
N THR A 378 -45.26 -5.51 -10.69
CA THR A 378 -45.25 -6.54 -9.62
C THR A 378 -44.57 -6.04 -8.34
N ILE A 379 -43.51 -5.25 -8.45
CA ILE A 379 -42.81 -4.67 -7.30
C ILE A 379 -43.72 -3.63 -6.64
N ASN A 380 -44.32 -2.74 -7.44
CA ASN A 380 -45.25 -1.71 -6.96
C ASN A 380 -46.50 -2.34 -6.31
N SER A 381 -47.02 -3.45 -6.86
CA SER A 381 -48.18 -4.15 -6.29
C SER A 381 -47.90 -4.85 -4.95
N ARG A 382 -46.63 -5.05 -4.58
CA ARG A 382 -46.22 -5.64 -3.30
C ARG A 382 -46.01 -4.61 -2.18
N GLY A 383 -46.16 -3.32 -2.50
CA GLY A 383 -45.89 -2.23 -1.58
C GLY A 383 -44.40 -1.90 -1.51
N VAL A 384 -44.05 -0.68 -1.93
CA VAL A 384 -42.69 -0.13 -1.83
C VAL A 384 -42.69 1.05 -0.86
N LEU A 385 -41.63 1.18 -0.07
CA LEU A 385 -41.46 2.27 0.92
C LEU A 385 -41.23 3.64 0.26
N PHE A 386 -40.79 3.67 -1.00
CA PHE A 386 -40.57 4.87 -1.79
C PHE A 386 -40.66 4.55 -3.30
N PRO A 387 -40.91 5.56 -4.16
CA PRO A 387 -40.96 5.37 -5.62
C PRO A 387 -39.62 4.87 -6.15
N ILE A 388 -39.64 3.78 -6.92
CA ILE A 388 -38.45 3.12 -7.44
C ILE A 388 -38.05 3.61 -8.84
N GLU A 389 -38.97 4.28 -9.53
CA GLU A 389 -38.82 4.80 -10.90
C GLU A 389 -37.58 5.71 -11.08
N PRO A 390 -37.22 6.61 -10.13
CA PRO A 390 -36.04 7.47 -10.28
C PRO A 390 -34.70 6.73 -10.26
N PHE A 391 -34.67 5.53 -9.70
CA PHE A 391 -33.45 4.76 -9.46
C PHE A 391 -33.25 3.64 -10.49
N ILE A 392 -34.17 3.52 -11.43
CA ILE A 392 -34.20 2.47 -12.43
C ILE A 392 -33.81 3.07 -13.78
N LYS A 393 -32.58 2.75 -14.23
CA LYS A 393 -32.14 3.10 -15.57
C LYS A 393 -32.91 2.27 -16.60
N THR A 394 -33.73 2.93 -17.41
CA THR A 394 -34.43 2.31 -18.54
C THR A 394 -33.38 1.74 -19.50
N ILE A 395 -33.30 0.42 -19.58
CA ILE A 395 -32.52 -0.24 -20.63
C ILE A 395 -33.35 -0.06 -21.92
N LEU A 396 -32.79 0.71 -22.86
CA LEU A 396 -33.20 0.93 -24.25
C LEU A 396 -34.02 2.22 -24.53
N ARG A 397 -33.36 3.18 -25.19
CA ARG A 397 -33.96 4.00 -26.24
C ARG A 397 -33.47 3.51 -27.60
#